data_AF-A0A9W8QE47-F1
#
_entry.id   AF-A0A9W8QE47-F1
#
_cell.length_a   1.000
_cell.length_b   1.000
_cell.length_c   1.000
_cell.angle_alpha   90.00
_cell.angle_beta   90.00
_cell.angle_gamma   90.00
#
_symmetry.space_group_name_H-M   'P 1'
#
loop_
_entity.id
_entity.type
_entity.pdbx_description
1 polymer ?
#
loop_
_entity_poly.entity_id
_entity_poly.type
_entity_poly.pdbx_seq_one_letter_code
_entity_poly.pdbx_strand_id
1 'polypeptide(L)'
;MRPFAGAAARVTSQKSIMAAATRIAMPRMAMRQYLHSRHAASSATHRLYSTSPQPPPPPPPPPSDKDTSTPRDASLPSTAESRRSALNAKFSSAMDRLQARALTASQTLNDVTGYSAIESIKSANDAMERSLGAAQEAVRAARSAYKTSNAKRAATQREVTTLLARKDTWSPADLERFTELYRADHALEGAVAAAQEALTEAEAEEQSLNQRSGATASAGRAHGAPGASWA
;
A
#
# COMPACT_ATOMS: atom_id res chain seq x y z
N MET A 1 -80.02 -19.86 21.04
CA MET A 1 -79.85 -18.97 19.88
C MET A 1 -78.92 -17.84 20.28
N ARG A 2 -77.77 -17.70 19.61
CA ARG A 2 -76.75 -16.67 19.86
C ARG A 2 -76.75 -15.68 18.68
N PRO A 3 -76.62 -14.38 18.91
CA PRO A 3 -76.11 -13.47 17.88
C PRO A 3 -74.68 -12.99 18.17
N PHE A 4 -74.01 -12.71 17.06
CA PHE A 4 -72.63 -12.28 16.87
C PHE A 4 -72.31 -10.92 17.52
N ALA A 5 -71.18 -10.83 18.22
CA ALA A 5 -70.52 -9.56 18.54
C ALA A 5 -69.02 -9.73 18.32
N GLY A 6 -68.58 -9.54 17.08
CA GLY A 6 -67.19 -9.75 16.67
C GLY A 6 -66.88 -9.06 15.35
N ALA A 7 -67.16 -7.76 15.22
CA ALA A 7 -66.91 -7.03 13.98
C ALA A 7 -66.62 -5.52 14.17
N ALA A 8 -66.10 -5.10 15.33
CA ALA A 8 -65.88 -3.67 15.62
C ALA A 8 -64.44 -3.31 16.04
N ALA A 9 -63.44 -4.11 15.66
CA ALA A 9 -62.04 -3.89 16.06
C ALA A 9 -61.01 -4.06 14.92
N ARG A 10 -61.37 -3.77 13.66
CA ARG A 10 -60.42 -3.85 12.52
C ARG A 10 -60.43 -2.64 11.58
N VAL A 11 -60.78 -1.44 12.06
CA VAL A 11 -60.82 -0.22 11.22
C VAL A 11 -59.98 0.93 11.79
N THR A 12 -58.93 0.62 12.56
CA THR A 12 -57.99 1.64 13.06
C THR A 12 -56.53 1.17 12.98
N SER A 13 -56.10 0.70 11.81
CA SER A 13 -54.67 0.54 11.52
C SER A 13 -54.38 0.81 10.04
N GLN A 14 -54.83 1.97 9.54
CA GLN A 14 -54.63 2.36 8.13
C GLN A 14 -54.39 3.87 7.94
N LYS A 15 -54.05 4.60 9.01
CA LYS A 15 -53.75 6.04 8.94
C LYS A 15 -52.39 6.46 9.52
N SER A 16 -51.48 5.52 9.80
CA SER A 16 -50.16 5.85 10.39
C SER A 16 -48.96 5.24 9.65
N ILE A 17 -49.04 5.12 8.32
CA ILE A 17 -47.87 4.85 7.45
C ILE A 17 -47.94 5.75 6.19
N MET A 18 -48.56 6.93 6.31
CA MET A 18 -48.64 7.94 5.25
C MET A 18 -48.11 9.30 5.75
N ALA A 19 -46.94 9.28 6.39
CA ALA A 19 -46.22 10.48 6.80
C ALA A 19 -44.70 10.22 6.82
N ALA A 20 -44.17 9.66 5.74
CA ALA A 20 -42.73 9.64 5.47
C ALA A 20 -42.47 9.79 3.97
N ALA A 21 -43.25 10.67 3.33
CA ALA A 21 -42.91 11.26 2.04
C ALA A 21 -42.48 12.69 2.31
N THR A 22 -41.33 13.08 1.76
CA THR A 22 -40.67 14.40 1.87
C THR A 22 -39.62 14.51 2.97
N ARG A 23 -38.43 13.97 2.70
CA ARG A 23 -37.17 14.68 2.95
C ARG A 23 -36.13 14.25 1.92
N ILE A 24 -36.16 14.96 0.80
CA ILE A 24 -34.99 15.14 -0.07
C ILE A 24 -33.94 15.85 0.80
N ALA A 25 -32.98 15.10 1.32
CA ALA A 25 -31.84 15.64 2.04
C ALA A 25 -30.60 15.46 1.16
N MET A 26 -30.26 16.50 0.40
CA MET A 26 -28.89 16.68 -0.07
C MET A 26 -28.03 17.12 1.11
N PRO A 27 -26.85 16.51 1.33
CA PRO A 27 -25.75 17.19 1.98
C PRO A 27 -24.78 17.70 0.89
N ARG A 28 -24.84 19.00 0.60
CA ARG A 28 -23.71 19.73 0.03
C ARG A 28 -22.55 19.59 1.01
N MET A 29 -21.53 18.83 0.64
CA MET A 29 -20.27 18.78 1.38
C MET A 29 -19.70 20.20 1.46
N ALA A 30 -19.47 20.64 2.69
CA ALA A 30 -18.84 21.91 3.02
C ALA A 30 -17.39 21.90 2.54
N MET A 31 -17.07 22.76 1.57
CA MET A 31 -15.69 23.05 1.18
C MET A 31 -15.08 23.92 2.27
N ARG A 32 -14.41 23.26 3.22
CA ARG A 32 -13.70 23.91 4.33
C ARG A 32 -12.47 24.62 3.78
N GLN A 33 -12.58 25.92 3.60
CA GLN A 33 -11.45 26.81 3.38
C GLN A 33 -10.59 26.81 4.65
N TYR A 34 -9.37 26.28 4.58
CA TYR A 34 -8.33 26.51 5.57
C TYR A 34 -7.23 27.35 4.94
N LEU A 35 -7.31 28.64 5.23
CA LEU A 35 -6.21 29.59 5.20
C LEU A 35 -5.13 29.12 6.18
N HIS A 36 -3.94 28.77 5.71
CA HIS A 36 -2.72 28.96 6.48
C HIS A 36 -1.59 29.39 5.54
N SER A 37 -1.44 30.70 5.46
CA SER A 37 -0.18 31.35 5.09
C SER A 37 0.83 31.09 6.20
N ARG A 38 2.03 30.62 5.84
CA ARG A 38 3.23 30.80 6.66
C ARG A 38 4.41 31.12 5.75
N HIS A 39 4.80 32.38 5.79
CA HIS A 39 6.12 32.84 5.36
C HIS A 39 7.16 32.63 6.48
N ALA A 40 8.40 32.51 6.00
CA ALA A 40 9.67 32.93 6.62
C ALA A 40 10.37 32.04 7.65
N ALA A 41 11.49 31.45 7.22
CA ALA A 41 12.87 31.73 7.69
C ALA A 41 13.80 30.81 6.87
N SER A 42 14.55 31.29 5.88
CA SER A 42 15.87 31.94 5.95
C SER A 42 16.90 31.25 6.84
N SER A 43 18.07 31.03 6.21
CA SER A 43 19.41 30.85 6.76
C SER A 43 19.84 29.42 7.10
N ALA A 44 20.66 28.83 6.22
CA ALA A 44 22.07 28.55 6.54
C ALA A 44 22.78 27.90 5.35
N THR A 45 23.68 28.67 4.75
CA THR A 45 24.74 28.25 3.84
C THR A 45 25.65 27.26 4.55
N HIS A 46 25.76 26.00 4.11
CA HIS A 46 26.98 25.20 4.32
C HIS A 46 27.22 24.28 3.13
N ARG A 47 28.00 24.84 2.21
CA ARG A 47 28.81 24.16 1.21
C ARG A 47 29.84 23.28 1.93
N LEU A 48 29.78 21.96 1.77
CA LEU A 48 30.96 21.09 1.87
C LEU A 48 30.82 19.94 0.86
N TYR A 49 31.51 20.12 -0.26
CA TYR A 49 32.09 19.02 -1.03
C TYR A 49 33.14 18.36 -0.12
N SER A 50 33.04 17.06 0.11
CA SER A 50 34.11 16.25 0.69
C SER A 50 33.70 14.79 0.50
N THR A 51 34.16 14.13 -0.55
CA THR A 51 35.44 13.40 -0.64
C THR A 51 35.09 11.92 -0.79
N SER A 52 35.34 11.45 -2.01
CA SER A 52 35.44 10.07 -2.41
C SER A 52 36.32 9.26 -1.44
N PRO A 53 35.95 8.04 -1.02
CA PRO A 53 36.84 7.19 -0.23
C PRO A 53 37.96 6.64 -1.14
N GLN A 54 39.12 7.27 -1.06
CA GLN A 54 40.37 6.76 -1.62
C GLN A 54 40.78 5.47 -0.85
N PRO A 55 41.30 4.43 -1.53
CA PRO A 55 41.81 3.23 -0.86
C PRO A 55 42.96 3.56 0.11
N PRO A 56 43.14 2.79 1.20
CA PRO A 56 44.17 3.08 2.20
C PRO A 56 45.58 2.96 1.59
N PRO A 57 46.52 3.86 1.95
CA PRO A 57 47.92 3.77 1.51
C PRO A 57 48.63 2.53 2.08
N PRO A 58 49.69 2.03 1.42
CA PRO A 58 50.45 0.87 1.89
C PRO A 58 51.18 1.18 3.22
N PRO A 59 51.42 0.17 4.08
CA PRO A 59 52.15 0.35 5.33
C PRO A 59 53.63 0.69 5.06
N PRO A 60 54.27 1.51 5.94
CA PRO A 60 55.70 1.85 5.81
C PRO A 60 56.62 0.63 6.04
N PRO A 61 57.82 0.62 5.45
CA PRO A 61 58.80 -0.44 5.68
C PRO A 61 59.35 -0.41 7.12
N PRO A 62 59.74 -1.56 7.70
CA PRO A 62 60.27 -1.62 9.05
C PRO A 62 61.68 -0.99 9.13
N PRO A 63 62.02 -0.30 10.24
CA PRO A 63 63.39 0.14 10.49
C PRO A 63 64.27 -1.06 10.86
N SER A 64 65.41 -1.16 10.17
CA SER A 64 66.53 -2.02 10.54
C SER A 64 67.29 -1.36 11.69
N ASP A 65 67.35 -2.00 12.85
CA ASP A 65 68.38 -1.70 13.85
C ASP A 65 68.99 -3.00 14.40
N LYS A 66 70.32 -2.95 14.49
CA LYS A 66 71.22 -4.02 14.88
C LYS A 66 71.40 -4.11 16.40
N ASP A 67 71.63 -5.35 16.82
CA ASP A 67 72.52 -5.83 17.87
C ASP A 67 72.12 -5.83 19.36
N THR A 68 72.13 -7.08 19.86
CA THR A 68 72.77 -7.55 21.10
C THR A 68 72.12 -7.23 22.45
N SER A 69 71.44 -8.22 23.02
CA SER A 69 71.94 -8.94 24.22
C SER A 69 70.94 -10.01 24.70
N THR A 70 71.40 -11.27 24.72
CA THR A 70 70.82 -12.36 25.52
C THR A 70 71.03 -12.11 27.01
N PRO A 71 70.10 -12.60 27.86
CA PRO A 71 70.44 -13.77 28.65
C PRO A 71 69.48 -14.93 28.38
N ARG A 72 70.08 -16.11 28.19
CA ARG A 72 69.41 -17.41 28.13
C ARG A 72 68.96 -17.79 29.54
N ASP A 73 67.68 -18.06 29.72
CA ASP A 73 67.21 -19.06 30.67
C ASP A 73 66.15 -19.95 30.01
N ALA A 74 66.52 -21.22 29.93
CA ALA A 74 65.73 -22.44 29.70
C ALA A 74 64.29 -22.26 29.17
N SER A 75 64.13 -22.09 27.86
CA SER A 75 62.97 -22.63 27.16
C SER A 75 63.47 -23.65 26.15
N LEU A 76 63.14 -24.91 26.38
CA LEU A 76 63.46 -26.01 25.47
C LEU A 76 62.96 -25.63 24.07
N PRO A 77 63.79 -25.79 23.01
CA PRO A 77 63.47 -25.32 21.68
C PRO A 77 62.13 -25.88 21.18
N SER A 78 61.75 -27.08 21.60
CA SER A 78 60.46 -27.70 21.29
C SER A 78 59.24 -26.92 21.79
N THR A 79 59.34 -26.14 22.88
CA THR A 79 58.21 -25.37 23.43
C THR A 79 58.10 -23.96 22.83
N ALA A 80 59.24 -23.32 22.53
CA ALA A 80 59.27 -22.05 21.80
C ALA A 80 58.86 -22.23 20.33
N GLU A 81 59.29 -23.33 19.72
CA GLU A 81 58.91 -23.74 18.36
C GLU A 81 57.45 -24.16 18.28
N SER A 82 56.93 -24.88 19.28
CA SER A 82 55.49 -25.24 19.35
C SER A 82 54.59 -24.02 19.55
N ARG A 83 55.03 -23.00 20.31
CA ARG A 83 54.28 -21.74 20.42
C ARG A 83 54.33 -20.95 19.12
N ARG A 84 55.49 -20.88 18.45
CA ARG A 84 55.60 -20.24 17.12
C ARG A 84 54.78 -20.96 16.06
N SER A 85 54.79 -22.29 16.04
CA SER A 85 54.00 -23.08 15.08
C SER A 85 52.50 -22.99 15.37
N ALA A 86 52.08 -22.96 16.64
CA ALA A 86 50.69 -22.74 17.01
C ALA A 86 50.21 -21.33 16.63
N LEU A 87 51.06 -20.32 16.75
CA LEU A 87 50.76 -18.95 16.31
C LEU A 87 50.72 -18.85 14.77
N ASN A 88 51.66 -19.50 14.06
CA ASN A 88 51.63 -19.58 12.60
C ASN A 88 50.41 -20.35 12.09
N ALA A 89 50.03 -21.45 12.74
CA ALA A 89 48.83 -22.21 12.38
C ALA A 89 47.55 -21.39 12.61
N LYS A 90 47.49 -20.64 13.72
CA LYS A 90 46.39 -19.70 13.98
C LYS A 90 46.35 -18.58 12.95
N PHE A 91 47.49 -18.02 12.58
CA PHE A 91 47.60 -16.98 11.55
C PHE A 91 47.21 -17.50 10.16
N SER A 92 47.68 -18.69 9.77
CA SER A 92 47.27 -19.37 8.54
C SER A 92 45.76 -19.62 8.53
N SER A 93 45.21 -20.15 9.63
CA SER A 93 43.76 -20.36 9.76
C SER A 93 42.96 -19.05 9.73
N ALA A 94 43.55 -17.93 10.19
CA ALA A 94 42.94 -16.62 10.14
C ALA A 94 42.97 -16.06 8.71
N MET A 95 44.06 -16.27 7.98
CA MET A 95 44.18 -15.92 6.56
C MET A 95 43.23 -16.74 5.69
N ASP A 96 43.09 -18.05 5.93
CA ASP A 96 42.13 -18.90 5.22
C ASP A 96 40.69 -18.44 5.45
N ARG A 97 40.35 -18.04 6.69
CA ARG A 97 39.03 -17.47 7.01
C ARG A 97 38.83 -16.09 6.39
N LEU A 98 39.87 -15.27 6.31
CA LEU A 98 39.83 -13.96 5.65
C LEU A 98 39.64 -14.12 4.14
N GLN A 99 40.35 -15.06 3.52
CA GLN A 99 40.26 -15.35 2.10
C GLN A 99 38.88 -15.95 1.76
N ALA A 100 38.37 -16.88 2.57
CA ALA A 100 37.02 -17.42 2.41
C ALA A 100 35.94 -16.33 2.59
N ARG A 101 36.09 -15.45 3.59
CA ARG A 101 35.17 -14.33 3.82
C ARG A 101 35.27 -13.25 2.75
N ALA A 102 36.46 -12.95 2.23
CA ALA A 102 36.65 -11.97 1.16
C ALA A 102 36.06 -12.47 -0.17
N LEU A 103 36.24 -13.75 -0.49
CA LEU A 103 35.64 -14.37 -1.68
C LEU A 103 34.11 -14.45 -1.57
N THR A 104 33.59 -14.87 -0.41
CA THR A 104 32.14 -14.89 -0.14
C THR A 104 31.58 -13.47 -0.18
N ALA A 105 32.26 -12.50 0.45
CA ALA A 105 31.88 -11.11 0.42
C ALA A 105 31.91 -10.53 -0.99
N SER A 106 32.89 -10.87 -1.83
CA SER A 106 32.98 -10.38 -3.21
C SER A 106 31.88 -10.96 -4.11
N GLN A 107 31.51 -12.23 -3.91
CA GLN A 107 30.35 -12.84 -4.56
C GLN A 107 29.04 -12.17 -4.11
N THR A 108 28.84 -12.04 -2.80
CA THR A 108 27.64 -11.38 -2.25
C THR A 108 27.61 -9.88 -2.57
N LEU A 109 28.75 -9.23 -2.72
CA LEU A 109 28.86 -7.83 -3.07
C LEU A 109 28.56 -7.65 -4.56
N ASN A 110 29.04 -8.54 -5.44
CA ASN A 110 28.67 -8.52 -6.86
C ASN A 110 27.16 -8.74 -7.06
N ASP A 111 26.57 -9.67 -6.29
CA ASP A 111 25.12 -9.86 -6.23
C ASP A 111 24.41 -8.60 -5.69
N VAL A 112 24.96 -7.92 -4.67
CA VAL A 112 24.36 -6.74 -4.02
C VAL A 112 24.60 -5.41 -4.77
N THR A 113 25.66 -5.26 -5.57
CA THR A 113 26.10 -3.94 -6.11
C THR A 113 25.86 -3.72 -7.60
N GLY A 114 25.42 -4.70 -8.38
CA GLY A 114 25.31 -4.53 -9.85
C GLY A 114 24.07 -5.12 -10.50
N TYR A 115 23.85 -6.43 -10.33
CA TYR A 115 22.82 -7.13 -11.08
C TYR A 115 21.51 -7.35 -10.29
N SER A 116 21.55 -7.58 -8.96
CA SER A 116 20.30 -7.71 -8.19
C SER A 116 19.57 -6.38 -8.00
N ALA A 117 20.28 -5.24 -7.98
CA ALA A 117 19.63 -3.93 -7.84
C ALA A 117 18.74 -3.63 -9.06
N ILE A 118 19.23 -3.92 -10.27
CA ILE A 118 18.47 -3.69 -11.51
C ILE A 118 17.34 -4.72 -11.63
N GLU A 119 17.60 -5.99 -11.34
CA GLU A 119 16.57 -7.05 -11.40
C GLU A 119 15.49 -6.85 -10.32
N SER A 120 15.87 -6.40 -9.12
CA SER A 120 14.89 -6.07 -8.06
C SER A 120 14.01 -4.88 -8.45
N ILE A 121 14.57 -3.83 -9.03
CA ILE A 121 13.78 -2.68 -9.54
C ILE A 121 12.83 -3.15 -10.65
N LYS A 122 13.29 -3.99 -11.57
CA LYS A 122 12.45 -4.54 -12.64
C LYS A 122 11.30 -5.37 -12.08
N SER A 123 11.60 -6.31 -11.17
CA SER A 123 10.58 -7.13 -10.53
C SER A 123 9.58 -6.30 -9.72
N ALA A 124 10.04 -5.22 -9.08
CA ALA A 124 9.19 -4.26 -8.36
C ALA A 124 8.31 -3.46 -9.32
N ASN A 125 8.85 -3.01 -10.46
CA ASN A 125 8.05 -2.32 -11.48
C ASN A 125 6.98 -3.25 -12.06
N ASP A 126 7.35 -4.47 -12.44
CA ASP A 126 6.39 -5.47 -12.92
C ASP A 126 5.29 -5.74 -11.88
N ALA A 127 5.64 -5.80 -10.59
CA ALA A 127 4.66 -5.97 -9.52
C ALA A 127 3.71 -4.76 -9.39
N MET A 128 4.24 -3.54 -9.53
CA MET A 128 3.44 -2.30 -9.52
C MET A 128 2.54 -2.19 -10.75
N GLU A 129 3.01 -2.56 -11.94
CA GLU A 129 2.20 -2.55 -13.15
C GLU A 129 1.04 -3.56 -13.06
N ARG A 130 1.32 -4.77 -12.53
CA ARG A 130 0.27 -5.76 -12.27
C ARG A 130 -0.75 -5.28 -11.24
N SER A 131 -0.30 -4.68 -10.12
CA SER A 131 -1.22 -4.18 -9.09
C SER A 131 -2.07 -3.01 -9.60
N LEU A 132 -1.49 -2.11 -10.39
CA LEU A 132 -2.22 -1.02 -11.04
C LEU A 132 -3.28 -1.58 -12.00
N GLY A 133 -2.92 -2.57 -12.82
CA GLY A 133 -3.86 -3.25 -13.73
C GLY A 133 -5.03 -3.88 -12.97
N ALA A 134 -4.74 -4.63 -11.91
CA ALA A 134 -5.76 -5.25 -11.07
C ALA A 134 -6.67 -4.22 -10.37
N ALA A 135 -6.11 -3.13 -9.85
CA ALA A 135 -6.88 -2.06 -9.22
C ALA A 135 -7.82 -1.37 -10.21
N GLN A 136 -7.36 -1.11 -11.44
CA GLN A 136 -8.20 -0.55 -12.50
C GLN A 136 -9.34 -1.50 -12.89
N GLU A 137 -9.08 -2.79 -12.97
CA GLU A 137 -10.13 -3.80 -13.20
C GLU A 137 -11.14 -3.84 -12.06
N ALA A 138 -10.68 -3.78 -10.81
CA ALA A 138 -11.54 -3.70 -9.63
C ALA A 138 -12.45 -2.46 -9.67
N VAL A 139 -11.91 -1.28 -10.01
CA VAL A 139 -12.71 -0.06 -10.19
C VAL A 139 -13.75 -0.22 -11.29
N ARG A 140 -13.39 -0.78 -12.45
CA ARG A 140 -14.35 -1.02 -13.54
C ARG A 140 -15.47 -1.98 -13.11
N ALA A 141 -15.11 -3.06 -12.41
CA ALA A 141 -16.07 -4.02 -11.88
C ALA A 141 -17.01 -3.38 -10.85
N ALA A 142 -16.47 -2.62 -9.89
CA ALA A 142 -17.24 -1.91 -8.87
C ALA A 142 -18.19 -0.87 -9.49
N ARG A 143 -17.74 -0.09 -10.49
CA ARG A 143 -18.60 0.85 -11.24
C ARG A 143 -19.74 0.13 -11.94
N SER A 144 -19.46 -1.01 -12.57
CA SER A 144 -20.48 -1.82 -13.25
C SER A 144 -21.51 -2.38 -12.26
N ALA A 145 -21.06 -2.87 -11.10
CA ALA A 145 -21.91 -3.37 -10.03
C ALA A 145 -22.83 -2.26 -9.48
N TYR A 146 -22.26 -1.10 -9.15
CA TYR A 146 -23.02 0.07 -8.70
C TYR A 146 -24.06 0.50 -9.73
N LYS A 147 -23.67 0.63 -11.01
CA LYS A 147 -24.59 1.00 -12.10
C LYS A 147 -25.74 0.00 -12.22
N THR A 148 -25.43 -1.29 -12.14
CA THR A 148 -26.43 -2.36 -12.21
C THR A 148 -27.41 -2.30 -11.03
N SER A 149 -26.92 -2.20 -9.80
CA SER A 149 -27.75 -2.10 -8.60
C SER A 149 -28.64 -0.86 -8.62
N ASN A 150 -28.08 0.29 -9.04
CA ASN A 150 -28.82 1.53 -9.15
C ASN A 150 -29.91 1.47 -10.26
N ALA A 151 -29.59 0.85 -11.40
CA ALA A 151 -30.57 0.65 -12.47
C ALA A 151 -31.73 -0.25 -12.03
N LYS A 152 -31.44 -1.34 -11.30
CA LYS A 152 -32.46 -2.21 -10.72
C LYS A 152 -33.36 -1.45 -9.75
N ARG A 153 -32.79 -0.65 -8.85
CA ARG A 153 -33.55 0.18 -7.91
C ARG A 153 -34.45 1.18 -8.63
N ALA A 154 -33.93 1.86 -9.65
CA ALA A 154 -34.74 2.76 -10.47
C ALA A 154 -35.90 2.05 -11.18
N ALA A 155 -35.70 0.82 -11.66
CA ALA A 155 -36.76 0.01 -12.26
C ALA A 155 -37.84 -0.37 -11.22
N THR A 156 -37.42 -0.88 -10.06
CA THR A 156 -38.31 -1.19 -8.93
C THR A 156 -39.15 0.03 -8.52
N GLN A 157 -38.53 1.21 -8.39
CA GLN A 157 -39.24 2.44 -8.04
C GLN A 157 -40.24 2.87 -9.10
N ARG A 158 -39.92 2.72 -10.39
CA ARG A 158 -40.86 3.00 -11.47
C ARG A 158 -42.05 2.06 -11.40
N GLU A 159 -41.83 0.76 -11.22
CA GLU A 159 -42.91 -0.21 -11.06
C GLU A 159 -43.80 0.11 -9.85
N VAL A 160 -43.20 0.41 -8.69
CA VAL A 160 -43.93 0.84 -7.48
C VAL A 160 -44.78 2.09 -7.78
N THR A 161 -44.20 3.09 -8.44
CA THR A 161 -44.91 4.31 -8.82
C THR A 161 -46.09 4.01 -9.74
N THR A 162 -45.89 3.16 -10.74
CA THR A 162 -46.94 2.74 -11.67
C THR A 162 -48.07 2.00 -10.96
N LEU A 163 -47.75 1.12 -9.99
CA LEU A 163 -48.78 0.45 -9.18
C LEU A 163 -49.54 1.45 -8.31
N LEU A 164 -48.84 2.33 -7.60
CA LEU A 164 -49.45 3.34 -6.73
C LEU A 164 -50.37 4.31 -7.48
N ALA A 165 -50.02 4.67 -8.72
CA ALA A 165 -50.84 5.54 -9.57
C ALA A 165 -52.22 4.96 -9.88
N ARG A 166 -52.36 3.62 -9.92
CA ARG A 166 -53.61 2.90 -10.17
C ARG A 166 -54.16 2.17 -8.94
N LYS A 167 -53.87 2.67 -7.73
CA LYS A 167 -54.22 1.99 -6.47
C LYS A 167 -55.69 1.62 -6.31
N ASP A 168 -56.59 2.40 -6.91
CA ASP A 168 -58.03 2.22 -6.74
C ASP A 168 -58.58 1.05 -7.61
N THR A 169 -57.77 0.52 -8.54
CA THR A 169 -58.11 -0.60 -9.44
C THR A 169 -57.16 -1.79 -9.29
N TRP A 170 -56.53 -1.94 -8.13
CA TRP A 170 -55.61 -3.06 -7.88
C TRP A 170 -56.31 -4.42 -7.97
N SER A 171 -55.67 -5.33 -8.70
CA SER A 171 -55.96 -6.75 -8.64
C SER A 171 -55.24 -7.42 -7.46
N PRO A 172 -55.64 -8.63 -7.03
CA PRO A 172 -54.88 -9.39 -6.03
C PRO A 172 -53.40 -9.59 -6.40
N ALA A 173 -53.10 -9.77 -7.69
CA ALA A 173 -51.73 -9.90 -8.19
C ALA A 173 -50.92 -8.60 -8.07
N ASP A 174 -51.54 -7.43 -8.27
CA ASP A 174 -50.88 -6.14 -8.06
C ASP A 174 -50.47 -5.96 -6.59
N LEU A 175 -51.30 -6.44 -5.66
CA LEU A 175 -51.01 -6.38 -4.23
C LEU A 175 -49.79 -7.24 -3.87
N GLU A 176 -49.75 -8.48 -4.35
CA GLU A 176 -48.61 -9.39 -4.17
C GLU A 176 -47.33 -8.76 -4.72
N ARG A 177 -47.38 -8.29 -5.98
CA ARG A 177 -46.27 -7.62 -6.64
C ARG A 177 -45.78 -6.38 -5.87
N PHE A 178 -46.68 -5.56 -5.35
CA PHE A 178 -46.32 -4.41 -4.53
C PHE A 178 -45.57 -4.84 -3.26
N THR A 179 -46.02 -5.89 -2.57
CA THR A 179 -45.32 -6.39 -1.37
C THR A 179 -43.95 -6.99 -1.70
N GLU A 180 -43.80 -7.63 -2.86
CA GLU A 180 -42.50 -8.11 -3.33
C GLU A 180 -41.56 -6.95 -3.63
N LEU A 181 -42.02 -5.98 -4.43
CA LEU A 181 -41.25 -4.80 -4.80
C LEU A 181 -40.77 -4.03 -3.58
N TYR A 182 -41.59 -3.92 -2.54
CA TYR A 182 -41.21 -3.25 -1.30
C TYR A 182 -40.05 -3.96 -0.58
N ARG A 183 -40.07 -5.29 -0.52
CA ARG A 183 -38.95 -6.07 0.07
C ARG A 183 -37.70 -5.98 -0.80
N ALA A 184 -37.88 -6.04 -2.13
CA ALA A 184 -36.80 -5.91 -3.09
C ALA A 184 -36.13 -4.53 -3.02
N ASP A 185 -36.91 -3.45 -2.80
CA ASP A 185 -36.38 -2.08 -2.69
C ASP A 185 -35.41 -1.96 -1.52
N HIS A 186 -35.76 -2.47 -0.33
CA HIS A 186 -34.85 -2.48 0.84
C HIS A 186 -33.58 -3.30 0.59
N ALA A 187 -33.70 -4.46 -0.06
CA ALA A 187 -32.54 -5.26 -0.41
C ALA A 187 -31.63 -4.54 -1.44
N LEU A 188 -32.24 -3.85 -2.41
CA LEU A 188 -31.51 -3.06 -3.40
C LEU A 188 -30.88 -1.80 -2.81
N GLU A 189 -31.50 -1.16 -1.81
CA GLU A 189 -30.89 -0.06 -1.06
C GLU A 189 -29.60 -0.49 -0.39
N GLY A 190 -29.61 -1.64 0.30
CA GLY A 190 -28.40 -2.23 0.88
C GLY A 190 -27.37 -2.57 -0.19
N ALA A 191 -27.78 -3.17 -1.30
CA ALA A 191 -26.88 -3.52 -2.41
C ALA A 191 -26.26 -2.28 -3.10
N VAL A 192 -27.00 -1.19 -3.23
CA VAL A 192 -26.49 0.09 -3.77
C VAL A 192 -25.49 0.70 -2.80
N ALA A 193 -25.79 0.73 -1.49
CA ALA A 193 -24.88 1.24 -0.48
C ALA A 193 -23.57 0.45 -0.46
N ALA A 194 -23.63 -0.89 -0.43
CA ALA A 194 -22.46 -1.76 -0.47
C ALA A 194 -21.66 -1.59 -1.77
N ALA A 195 -22.33 -1.49 -2.92
CA ALA A 195 -21.65 -1.28 -4.20
C ALA A 195 -20.99 0.11 -4.30
N GLN A 196 -21.59 1.13 -3.67
CA GLN A 196 -21.00 2.46 -3.59
C GLN A 196 -19.77 2.47 -2.68
N GLU A 197 -19.82 1.80 -1.54
CA GLU A 197 -18.67 1.64 -0.64
C GLU A 197 -17.52 0.92 -1.33
N ALA A 198 -17.80 -0.23 -1.96
CA ALA A 198 -16.81 -0.99 -2.73
C ALA A 198 -16.20 -0.16 -3.89
N LEU A 199 -17.00 0.71 -4.52
CA LEU A 199 -16.49 1.64 -5.53
C LEU A 199 -15.54 2.67 -4.93
N THR A 200 -15.91 3.29 -3.79
CA THR A 200 -15.04 4.27 -3.13
C THR A 200 -13.73 3.64 -2.63
N GLU A 201 -13.78 2.40 -2.15
CA GLU A 201 -12.59 1.66 -1.71
C GLU A 201 -11.68 1.34 -2.89
N ALA A 202 -12.23 0.80 -3.99
CA ALA A 202 -11.45 0.50 -5.19
C ALA A 202 -10.81 1.77 -5.81
N GLU A 203 -11.54 2.90 -5.81
CA GLU A 203 -11.00 4.18 -6.29
C GLU A 203 -9.91 4.73 -5.36
N ALA A 204 -10.03 4.55 -4.05
CA ALA A 204 -9.00 4.94 -3.09
C ALA A 204 -7.73 4.08 -3.26
N GLU A 205 -7.88 2.78 -3.48
CA GLU A 205 -6.77 1.87 -3.72
C GLU A 205 -6.03 2.24 -5.02
N GLU A 206 -6.75 2.43 -6.12
CA GLU A 206 -6.20 2.84 -7.41
C GLU A 206 -5.43 4.17 -7.31
N GLN A 207 -5.99 5.16 -6.61
CA GLN A 207 -5.31 6.43 -6.34
C GLN A 207 -4.05 6.25 -5.49
N SER A 208 -4.06 5.35 -4.50
CA SER A 208 -2.90 5.10 -3.65
C SER A 208 -1.74 4.45 -4.42
N LEU A 209 -2.05 3.54 -5.34
CA LEU A 209 -1.07 2.88 -6.20
C LEU A 209 -0.51 3.85 -7.23
N ASN A 210 -1.36 4.69 -7.83
CA ASN A 210 -0.94 5.73 -8.77
C ASN A 210 -0.05 6.79 -8.11
N GLN A 211 -0.33 7.17 -6.86
CA GLN A 211 0.54 8.07 -6.09
C GLN A 211 1.89 7.42 -5.80
N ARG A 212 1.91 6.14 -5.44
CA ARG A 212 3.14 5.39 -5.16
C ARG A 212 4.02 5.24 -6.40
N SER A 213 3.43 4.87 -7.53
CA SER A 213 4.15 4.75 -8.80
C SER A 213 4.70 6.11 -9.26
N GLY A 214 3.93 7.20 -9.08
CA GLY A 214 4.38 8.56 -9.32
C GLY A 214 5.54 8.99 -8.42
N ALA A 215 5.50 8.63 -7.13
CA ALA A 215 6.57 8.91 -6.18
C ALA A 215 7.86 8.14 -6.49
N THR A 216 7.77 6.87 -6.90
CA THR A 216 8.95 6.12 -7.35
C THR A 216 9.53 6.68 -8.63
N ALA A 217 8.69 7.12 -9.57
CA ALA A 217 9.14 7.75 -10.80
C ALA A 217 9.82 9.10 -10.56
N SER A 218 9.33 9.91 -9.62
CA SER A 218 9.95 11.19 -9.25
C SER A 218 11.27 10.99 -8.50
N ALA A 219 11.36 10.01 -7.60
CA ALA A 219 12.59 9.64 -6.91
C ALA A 219 13.68 9.14 -7.88
N GLY A 220 13.31 8.31 -8.86
CA GLY A 220 14.22 7.88 -9.93
C GLY A 220 14.75 9.04 -10.77
N ARG A 221 13.90 10.04 -11.06
CA ARG A 221 14.30 11.25 -11.81
C ARG A 221 15.27 12.13 -11.01
N ALA A 222 15.09 12.24 -9.69
CA ALA A 222 15.97 13.04 -8.82
C ALA A 222 17.37 12.41 -8.66
N HIS A 223 17.47 11.08 -8.63
CA HIS A 223 18.76 10.37 -8.53
C HIS A 223 19.53 10.27 -9.87
N GLY A 224 18.86 10.46 -11.01
CA GLY A 224 19.48 10.42 -12.34
C GLY A 224 20.16 11.72 -12.80
N ALA A 225 20.25 12.75 -11.94
CA ALA A 225 20.86 14.03 -12.31
C ALA A 225 22.15 14.36 -11.51
N PRO A 226 23.30 13.87 -11.97
CA PRO A 226 24.54 14.62 -11.88
C PRO A 226 25.12 14.85 -13.29
N GLY A 227 25.01 16.08 -13.80
CA GLY A 227 25.82 16.56 -14.94
C GLY A 227 25.25 16.31 -16.34
N ALA A 228 24.38 17.21 -16.80
CA ALA A 228 24.23 17.52 -18.22
C ALA A 228 24.59 18.99 -18.44
N SER A 229 25.88 19.32 -18.27
CA SER A 229 26.53 20.37 -19.04
C SER A 229 27.38 19.65 -20.08
N TRP A 230 27.13 19.89 -21.37
CA TRP A 230 28.06 19.91 -22.51
C TRP A 230 27.23 19.84 -23.79
N ALA A 231 26.81 21.02 -24.27
CA ALA A 231 26.82 21.46 -25.67
C ALA A 231 26.26 22.89 -25.70
#